data_AF-A0A1H3EW07-F1
#
_entry.id   AF-A0A1H3EW07-F1
#
_cell.length_a   1.000
_cell.length_b   1.000
_cell.length_c   1.000
_cell.angle_alpha   90.00
_cell.angle_beta   90.00
_cell.angle_gamma   90.00
#
_symmetry.space_group_name_H-M   'P 1'
#
loop_
_entity.id
_entity.type
_entity.pdbx_description
1 polymer ?
#
loop_
_entity_poly.entity_id
_entity_poly.type
_entity_poly.pdbx_seq_one_letter_code
_entity_poly.pdbx_strand_id
1 'polypeptide(L)'
;MIGRRRPGTHRHWDGAAPKPAINASRPEPGLSGTRAVQVTRFGGPEVPDVVDLPGPIPGDGEQLYEVSAVGVNFADIHHRLAHLT
;
A
#
# COMPACT_ATOMS: atom_id res chain seq x y z
N MET A 1 3.28 -20.70 -5.18
CA MET A 1 3.28 -21.28 -6.55
C MET A 1 3.96 -20.28 -7.47
N ILE A 2 5.22 -20.52 -7.81
CA ILE A 2 5.97 -19.64 -8.72
C ILE A 2 5.47 -19.91 -10.13
N GLY A 3 4.68 -18.99 -10.68
CA GLY A 3 4.17 -19.07 -12.04
C GLY A 3 5.34 -18.98 -13.01
N ARG A 4 5.58 -20.05 -13.77
CA ARG A 4 6.51 -20.02 -14.91
C ARG A 4 6.01 -18.94 -15.88
N ARG A 5 6.84 -17.93 -16.16
CA ARG A 5 6.54 -16.89 -17.15
C ARG A 5 6.33 -17.56 -18.52
N ARG A 6 5.16 -17.37 -19.13
CA ARG A 6 4.97 -17.63 -20.56
C ARG A 6 5.60 -16.47 -21.34
N PRO A 7 6.42 -16.70 -22.39
CA PRO A 7 6.92 -15.63 -23.23
C PRO A 7 5.75 -14.98 -23.98
N GLY A 8 5.64 -13.64 -23.96
CA GLY A 8 4.82 -12.89 -24.92
C GLY A 8 3.47 -12.34 -24.46
N THR A 9 3.12 -12.35 -23.17
CA THR A 9 1.90 -11.65 -22.68
C THR A 9 2.26 -10.47 -21.78
N HIS A 10 2.60 -9.34 -22.39
CA HIS A 10 2.42 -8.06 -21.71
C HIS A 10 0.91 -7.84 -21.61
N ARG A 11 0.33 -8.04 -20.42
CA ARG A 11 -1.02 -7.51 -20.17
C ARG A 11 -0.89 -5.99 -20.14
N HIS A 12 -1.30 -5.35 -21.23
CA HIS A 12 -1.57 -3.93 -21.24
C HIS A 12 -2.73 -3.68 -20.26
N TRP A 13 -2.52 -2.77 -19.32
CA TRP A 13 -3.56 -2.38 -18.38
C TRP A 13 -4.47 -1.36 -19.06
N ASP A 14 -5.58 -1.83 -19.66
CA ASP A 14 -6.51 -1.00 -20.43
C ASP A 14 -7.49 -0.17 -19.56
N GLY A 15 -7.40 -0.27 -18.23
CA GLY A 15 -8.43 0.25 -17.31
C GLY A 15 -7.91 1.30 -16.32
N ALA A 16 -7.63 2.52 -16.78
CA ALA A 16 -7.54 3.64 -15.84
C ALA A 16 -8.97 3.94 -15.33
N ALA A 17 -9.25 3.67 -14.06
CA ALA A 17 -10.42 4.25 -13.41
C ALA A 17 -10.41 5.77 -13.60
N PRO A 18 -11.57 6.44 -13.79
CA PRO A 18 -11.61 7.89 -13.94
C PRO A 18 -10.88 8.52 -12.75
N LYS A 19 -9.83 9.32 -13.04
CA LYS A 19 -9.12 10.07 -12.00
C LYS A 19 -10.12 11.04 -11.38
N PRO A 20 -10.44 10.95 -10.08
CA PRO A 20 -11.24 11.98 -9.43
C PRO A 20 -10.54 13.32 -9.58
N ALA A 21 -11.31 14.40 -9.74
CA ALA A 21 -10.77 15.74 -9.83
C ALA A 21 -9.96 16.06 -8.56
N ILE A 22 -8.65 16.24 -8.72
CA ILE A 22 -7.67 16.41 -7.62
C ILE A 22 -7.78 17.73 -6.84
N ASN A 23 -8.84 18.50 -7.05
CA ASN A 23 -9.00 19.85 -6.49
C ASN A 23 -10.05 19.92 -5.37
N ALA A 24 -10.13 18.89 -4.53
CA ALA A 24 -10.66 19.06 -3.19
C ALA A 24 -9.51 19.58 -2.31
N SER A 25 -9.77 20.60 -1.49
CA SER A 25 -8.81 21.24 -0.58
C SER A 25 -7.87 20.22 0.07
N ARG A 26 -6.62 20.17 -0.41
CA ARG A 26 -5.65 19.17 0.03
C ARG A 26 -5.35 19.40 1.51
N PRO A 27 -5.56 18.40 2.38
CA PRO A 27 -5.12 18.52 3.76
C PRO A 27 -3.60 18.70 3.81
N GLU A 28 -3.13 19.61 4.68
CA GLU A 28 -1.71 19.84 4.90
C GLU A 28 -0.99 18.53 5.28
N PRO A 29 0.11 18.17 4.60
CA PRO A 29 0.96 17.04 4.99
C PRO A 29 1.33 17.15 6.48
N GLY A 30 1.36 16.04 7.21
CA GLY A 30 1.67 16.05 8.65
C GLY A 30 0.50 16.32 9.60
N LEU A 31 -0.58 16.99 9.15
CA LEU A 31 -1.65 17.45 10.06
C LEU A 31 -2.94 16.64 9.99
N SER A 32 -3.23 15.99 8.86
CA SER A 32 -4.44 15.15 8.73
C SER A 32 -4.16 13.69 9.06
N GLY A 33 -5.03 13.10 9.88
CA GLY A 33 -4.98 11.68 10.21
C GLY A 33 -5.04 10.82 8.93
N THR A 34 -4.09 9.91 8.78
CA THR A 34 -4.05 8.89 7.72
C THR A 34 -4.46 7.56 8.30
N ARG A 35 -5.56 7.01 7.79
CA ARG A 35 -5.98 5.65 8.14
C ARG A 35 -5.13 4.64 7.38
N ALA A 36 -4.39 3.81 8.11
CA ALA A 36 -3.40 2.89 7.55
C ALA A 36 -3.56 1.47 8.12
N VAL A 37 -3.13 0.47 7.34
CA VAL A 37 -2.94 -0.90 7.83
C VAL A 37 -1.51 -1.00 8.36
N GLN A 38 -1.34 -1.31 9.65
CA GLN A 38 -0.05 -1.41 10.32
C GLN A 38 0.18 -2.81 10.89
N VAL A 39 1.39 -3.33 10.68
CA VAL A 39 1.86 -4.59 11.29
C VAL A 39 2.92 -4.25 12.33
N THR A 40 2.64 -4.54 13.59
CA THR A 40 3.55 -4.25 14.74
C THR A 40 4.15 -5.51 15.37
N ARG A 41 3.71 -6.69 14.94
CA ARG A 41 4.19 -8.00 15.41
C ARG A 41 4.18 -9.02 14.27
N PHE A 42 4.90 -10.13 14.44
CA PHE A 42 4.85 -11.24 13.47
C PHE A 42 3.57 -12.08 13.64
N GLY A 43 3.09 -12.66 12.54
CA GLY A 43 2.02 -13.66 12.53
C GLY A 43 1.35 -13.78 11.17
N GLY A 44 0.14 -14.32 11.15
CA GLY A 44 -0.65 -14.53 9.94
C GLY A 44 -1.45 -13.30 9.50
N PRO A 45 -2.35 -13.47 8.51
CA PRO A 45 -3.20 -12.39 7.97
C PRO A 45 -4.11 -11.72 9.00
N GLU A 46 -4.25 -12.30 10.19
CA GLU A 46 -5.02 -11.78 11.33
C GLU A 46 -4.29 -10.71 12.15
N VAL A 47 -3.00 -10.48 11.90
CA VAL A 47 -2.17 -9.55 12.68
C VAL A 47 -2.28 -8.07 12.31
N PRO A 48 -2.44 -7.68 11.04
CA PRO A 48 -2.49 -6.26 10.69
C PRO A 48 -3.67 -5.54 11.35
N ASP A 49 -3.39 -4.41 11.99
CA ASP A 49 -4.40 -3.52 12.58
C ASP A 49 -4.66 -2.32 11.68
N VAL A 50 -5.88 -1.78 11.72
CA VAL A 50 -6.18 -0.50 11.07
C VAL A 50 -6.08 0.61 12.11
N VAL A 51 -5.18 1.55 11.87
CA VAL A 51 -4.81 2.63 12.80
C VAL A 51 -4.91 3.99 12.12
N ASP A 52 -5.06 5.04 12.92
CA ASP A 52 -4.89 6.42 12.47
C ASP A 52 -3.49 6.92 12.82
N LEU A 53 -2.79 7.46 11.84
CA LEU A 53 -1.43 7.99 11.96
C LEU A 53 -1.41 9.47 11.55
N PRO A 54 -0.40 10.26 11.97
CA PRO A 54 -0.17 11.58 11.36
C PRO A 54 0.01 11.45 9.84
N GLY A 55 -0.36 12.50 9.11
CA GLY A 55 -0.14 12.56 7.67
C GLY A 55 1.35 12.42 7.34
N PRO A 56 1.74 11.67 6.30
CA PRO A 56 3.14 11.61 5.89
C PRO A 56 3.62 12.99 5.39
N ILE A 57 4.90 13.29 5.64
CA ILE A 57 5.60 14.47 5.12
C ILE A 57 6.67 13.96 4.15
N PRO A 58 6.59 14.24 2.84
CA PRO A 58 7.60 13.79 1.88
C PRO A 58 8.93 14.52 2.11
N GLY A 59 10.04 13.79 2.01
CA GLY A 59 11.38 14.35 1.97
C GLY A 59 11.79 14.87 0.59
N ASP A 60 13.04 15.31 0.47
CA ASP A 60 13.60 15.83 -0.78
C ASP A 60 13.56 14.77 -1.90
N GLY A 61 12.88 15.11 -3.00
CA GLY A 61 12.73 14.22 -4.15
C GLY A 61 11.63 13.15 -4.00
N GLU A 62 10.92 13.10 -2.87
CA GLU A 62 9.79 12.20 -2.67
C GLU A 62 8.47 12.83 -3.12
N GLN A 63 7.48 11.99 -3.43
CA GLN A 63 6.13 12.42 -3.80
C GLN A 63 5.11 11.84 -2.82
N LEU A 64 4.18 12.67 -2.40
CA LEU A 64 3.05 12.25 -1.58
C LEU A 64 1.79 12.08 -2.43
N TYR A 65 1.25 10.86 -2.43
CA TYR A 65 0.04 10.48 -3.16
C TYR A 65 -1.14 10.24 -2.22
N GLU A 66 -2.34 10.62 -2.69
CA GLU A 66 -3.59 10.13 -2.13
C GLU A 66 -3.89 8.74 -2.73
N VAL A 67 -4.15 7.77 -1.88
CA VAL A 67 -4.32 6.37 -2.28
C VAL A 67 -5.80 6.01 -2.31
N SER A 68 -6.34 5.78 -3.51
CA SER A 68 -7.73 5.34 -3.69
C SER A 68 -7.91 3.82 -3.63
N ALA A 69 -6.86 3.07 -3.95
CA ALA A 69 -6.84 1.61 -3.90
C ALA A 69 -5.41 1.07 -3.73
N VAL A 70 -5.28 -0.10 -3.10
CA VAL A 70 -4.02 -0.84 -2.95
C VAL A 70 -4.20 -2.29 -3.35
N GLY A 71 -3.16 -2.88 -3.93
CA GLY A 71 -3.12 -4.32 -4.20
C GLY A 71 -2.56 -5.09 -3.02
N VAL A 72 -3.15 -6.24 -2.69
CA VAL A 72 -2.63 -7.18 -1.68
C VAL A 72 -1.86 -8.29 -2.40
N ASN A 73 -0.66 -8.58 -1.91
CA ASN A 73 0.27 -9.57 -2.44
C ASN A 73 0.56 -10.66 -1.42
N PHE A 74 1.06 -11.80 -1.88
CA PHE A 74 1.50 -12.88 -0.98
C PHE A 74 2.66 -12.43 -0.07
N ALA A 75 3.47 -11.45 -0.51
CA ALA A 75 4.49 -10.75 0.27
C ALA A 75 3.95 -10.15 1.58
N ASP A 76 2.72 -9.67 1.59
CA ASP A 76 2.16 -8.94 2.73
C ASP A 76 1.91 -9.87 3.92
N ILE A 77 1.79 -11.18 3.67
CA ILE A 77 1.61 -12.22 4.68
C ILE A 77 2.81 -13.18 4.77
N HIS A 78 3.90 -12.87 4.06
CA HIS A 78 5.11 -13.70 4.05
C HIS A 78 5.92 -13.62 5.34
N HIS A 79 5.55 -12.75 6.27
CA HIS A 79 6.17 -12.60 7.60
C HIS A 79 5.93 -13.76 8.58
N ARG A 80 5.40 -14.91 8.09
CA ARG A 80 4.93 -16.04 8.90
C ARG A 80 5.98 -16.74 9.77
N LEU A 81 7.28 -16.56 9.59
CA LEU A 81 8.31 -17.32 10.32
C LEU A 81 9.64 -16.57 10.52
N ALA A 82 9.60 -15.27 10.82
CA ALA A 82 10.79 -14.61 11.36
C ALA A 82 10.93 -14.98 12.85
N HIS A 83 11.27 -16.24 13.13
CA HIS A 83 11.91 -16.81 14.33
C HIS A 83 11.55 -18.30 14.41
N LEU A 84 12.37 -19.14 13.78
CA LEU A 84 12.78 -20.38 14.42
C LEU A 84 14.28 -20.24 14.63
N THR A 85 14.66 -20.44 15.89
CA THR A 85 16.03 -20.62 16.36
C THR A 85 16.71 -21.76 15.62
#